data_AF-A0A2W1FMB2-F1
#
_entry.id   AF-A0A2W1FMB2-F1
#
_cell.length_a   1.000
_cell.length_b   1.000
_cell.length_c   1.000
_cell.angle_alpha   90.00
_cell.angle_beta   90.00
_cell.angle_gamma   90.00
#
_symmetry.space_group_name_H-M   'P 1'
#
loop_
_entity.id
_entity.type
_entity.pdbx_description
1 polymer ?
#
loop_
_entity_poly.entity_id
_entity_poly.type
_entity_poly.pdbx_seq_one_letter_code
_entity_poly.pdbx_strand_id
1 'polypeptide(L)'
;MYPEISLRKLGTDPLLEGLGQTIELALTYRLSFMTYVSDQWTYDEVTRGMEYVIRSKTIPIWVTFGVQVLLDIGKFLGNSMSRPFSELCECAPYYTSRDQPLQRPFTNGASETAGNEEMLETLEMLRDSIYRACQRDPWYKTLSSEPRVMENSILARVVTEEFFFYKRQPIICGLMKYRVYAEVTVDQIDRENKERDMFALAYIYKAARILDSSTPTWLDMEFALYRQDPKRIFCGKPETLGTIEKTFFLVGGSSAVNSARNGRGNKPNLNNIRNFERPNSFLITTLYQRLNQTGLPRDSNINESTDTVVRSIIQGMNNERNQKQFIRQMNMPKNFNLSNLQQLQSLSNDPRPVEVLSALIN
;
A
#
# COMPACT_ATOMS: atom_id res chain seq x y z
N MET A 1 10.03 0.22 45.37
CA MET A 1 9.05 1.33 45.35
C MET A 1 9.69 2.43 44.51
N TYR A 2 9.30 2.57 43.24
CA TYR A 2 9.85 3.63 42.38
C TYR A 2 9.37 4.98 42.94
N PRO A 3 10.24 5.99 43.06
CA PRO A 3 9.85 7.29 43.60
C PRO A 3 8.75 7.91 42.72
N GLU A 4 7.72 8.48 43.34
CA GLU A 4 6.70 9.26 42.64
C GLU A 4 7.37 10.48 42.00
N ILE A 5 7.57 10.43 40.69
CA ILE A 5 8.12 11.55 39.93
C ILE A 5 6.99 12.56 39.76
N SER A 6 7.15 13.72 40.39
CA SER A 6 6.22 14.83 40.26
C SER A 6 6.07 15.22 38.78
N LEU A 7 4.84 15.20 38.26
CA LEU A 7 4.53 15.56 36.87
C LEU A 7 4.93 17.00 36.51
N ARG A 8 5.18 17.86 37.51
CA ARG A 8 5.68 19.23 37.34
C ARG A 8 7.14 19.30 36.90
N LYS A 9 7.88 18.19 36.98
CA LYS A 9 9.30 18.09 36.57
C LYS A 9 9.48 17.42 35.20
N LEU A 10 8.40 16.96 34.55
CA LEU A 10 8.47 16.48 33.17
C LEU A 10 8.81 17.67 32.24
N GLY A 11 9.92 17.57 31.51
CA GLY A 11 10.34 18.55 30.51
C GLY A 11 11.34 19.62 30.98
N THR A 12 11.80 19.59 32.24
CA THR A 12 12.85 20.50 32.74
C THR A 12 14.20 19.83 33.01
N ASP A 13 14.22 18.50 33.11
CA ASP A 13 15.43 17.68 33.20
C ASP A 13 15.49 16.77 31.95
N PRO A 14 16.61 16.78 31.18
CA PRO A 14 16.75 15.98 29.97
C PRO A 14 16.50 14.47 30.15
N LEU A 15 16.82 13.91 31.33
CA LEU A 15 16.55 12.51 31.66
C LEU A 15 15.07 12.27 31.97
N LEU A 16 14.38 13.26 32.53
CA LEU A 16 12.94 13.20 32.81
C LEU A 16 12.09 13.60 31.60
N GLU A 17 12.66 14.29 30.61
CA GLU A 17 12.01 14.62 29.34
C GLU A 17 11.70 13.35 28.54
N GLY A 18 12.69 12.46 28.38
CA GLY A 18 12.49 11.17 27.70
C GLY A 18 11.52 10.24 28.44
N LEU A 19 11.58 10.21 29.77
CA LEU A 19 10.62 9.47 30.60
C LEU A 19 9.20 10.04 30.45
N GLY A 20 9.10 11.37 30.40
CA GLY A 20 7.84 12.07 30.28
C GLY A 20 7.13 11.82 28.96
N GLN A 21 7.88 11.88 27.86
CA GLN A 21 7.39 11.52 26.52
C GLN A 21 6.92 10.07 26.47
N THR A 22 7.63 9.15 27.14
CA THR A 22 7.26 7.73 27.19
C THR A 22 5.96 7.50 27.96
N ILE A 23 5.78 8.17 29.10
CA ILE A 23 4.55 8.08 29.90
C ILE A 23 3.36 8.68 29.12
N GLU A 24 3.56 9.83 28.48
CA GLU A 24 2.56 10.48 27.62
C GLU A 24 2.15 9.56 26.47
N LEU A 25 3.11 8.93 25.79
CA LEU A 25 2.86 8.00 24.71
C LEU A 25 2.09 6.77 25.19
N ALA A 26 2.47 6.16 26.32
CA ALA A 26 1.79 4.99 26.86
C ALA A 26 0.33 5.28 27.25
N LEU A 27 0.07 6.44 27.87
CA LEU A 27 -1.28 6.88 28.21
C LEU A 27 -2.11 7.20 26.95
N THR A 28 -1.48 7.83 25.95
CA THR A 28 -2.11 8.10 24.65
C THR A 28 -2.52 6.81 23.96
N TYR A 29 -1.64 5.80 23.88
CA TYR A 29 -1.98 4.50 23.31
C TYR A 29 -3.09 3.81 24.11
N ARG A 30 -3.03 3.84 25.44
CA ARG A 30 -4.08 3.24 26.27
C ARG A 30 -5.45 3.84 26.00
N LEU A 31 -5.54 5.16 25.90
CA LEU A 31 -6.78 5.83 25.51
C LEU A 31 -7.18 5.44 24.08
N SER A 32 -6.22 5.44 23.16
CA SER A 32 -6.46 5.20 21.74
C SER A 32 -6.95 3.78 21.45
N PHE A 33 -6.52 2.75 22.19
CA PHE A 33 -7.09 1.40 22.07
C PHE A 33 -8.55 1.28 22.51
N MET A 34 -9.02 2.22 23.34
CA MET A 34 -10.43 2.29 23.74
C MET A 34 -11.26 3.14 22.77
N THR A 35 -10.61 3.84 21.82
CA THR A 35 -11.24 4.85 20.98
C THR A 35 -10.79 4.76 19.52
N TYR A 36 -9.68 5.41 19.16
CA TYR A 36 -9.21 5.61 17.79
C TYR A 36 -8.81 4.31 17.08
N VAL A 37 -8.19 3.39 17.82
CA VAL A 37 -7.56 2.19 17.29
C VAL A 37 -8.52 1.00 17.26
N SER A 38 -9.54 0.96 18.12
CA SER A 38 -10.54 -0.13 18.12
C SER A 38 -11.27 -0.28 16.78
N ASP A 39 -11.37 0.81 16.04
CA ASP A 39 -12.08 0.91 14.78
C ASP A 39 -11.14 0.84 13.56
N GLN A 40 -9.85 0.59 13.77
CA GLN A 40 -8.86 0.55 12.68
C GLN A 40 -8.71 -0.84 12.09
N TRP A 41 -8.61 -0.87 10.76
CA TRP A 41 -8.29 -2.08 10.00
C TRP A 41 -6.78 -2.21 9.73
N THR A 42 -5.99 -1.16 9.97
CA THR A 42 -4.56 -1.10 9.66
C THR A 42 -3.76 -0.73 10.90
N TYR A 43 -2.85 -1.62 11.30
CA TYR A 43 -1.98 -1.45 12.45
C TYR A 43 -0.52 -1.49 12.00
N ASP A 44 0.28 -0.55 12.48
CA ASP A 44 1.73 -0.66 12.43
C ASP A 44 2.27 -1.50 13.61
N GLU A 45 3.54 -1.88 13.54
CA GLU A 45 4.17 -2.74 14.54
C GLU A 45 4.32 -2.05 15.91
N VAL A 46 4.48 -0.72 15.97
CA VAL A 46 4.52 0.01 17.24
C VAL A 46 3.15 -0.05 17.90
N THR A 47 2.08 0.19 17.16
CA THR A 47 0.72 0.06 17.71
C THR A 47 0.45 -1.37 18.19
N ARG A 48 0.77 -2.40 17.39
CA ARG A 48 0.62 -3.81 17.83
C ARG A 48 1.41 -4.10 19.11
N GLY A 49 2.65 -3.63 19.17
CA GLY A 49 3.52 -3.78 20.34
C GLY A 49 2.96 -3.10 21.57
N MET A 50 2.44 -1.88 21.43
CA MET A 50 1.81 -1.15 22.53
C MET A 50 0.54 -1.82 23.03
N GLU A 51 -0.26 -2.42 22.15
CA GLU A 51 -1.42 -3.23 22.55
C GLU A 51 -0.99 -4.42 23.41
N TYR A 52 0.06 -5.13 22.96
CA TYR A 52 0.64 -6.25 23.69
C TYR A 52 1.12 -5.81 25.09
N VAL A 53 1.86 -4.70 25.19
CA VAL A 53 2.35 -4.17 26.47
C VAL A 53 1.19 -3.85 27.41
N ILE A 54 0.14 -3.20 26.91
CA ILE A 54 -1.02 -2.79 27.72
C ILE A 54 -1.77 -4.01 28.25
N ARG A 55 -1.90 -5.08 27.46
CA ARG A 55 -2.63 -6.30 27.83
C ARG A 55 -1.80 -7.23 28.71
N SER A 56 -0.58 -7.56 28.28
CA SER A 56 0.30 -8.54 28.93
C SER A 56 1.07 -7.99 30.14
N LYS A 57 1.16 -6.65 30.27
CA LYS A 57 2.01 -5.97 31.26
C LYS A 57 3.50 -6.32 31.14
N THR A 58 3.91 -6.92 30.02
CA THR A 58 5.29 -7.25 29.70
C THR A 58 5.79 -6.29 28.63
N ILE A 59 7.05 -5.84 28.73
CA ILE A 59 7.67 -4.93 27.77
C ILE A 59 8.70 -5.72 26.95
N PRO A 60 8.38 -6.15 25.72
CA PRO A 60 9.35 -6.79 24.84
C PRO A 60 10.39 -5.80 24.34
N ILE A 61 11.62 -6.28 24.12
CA ILE A 61 12.74 -5.50 23.59
C ILE A 61 12.42 -4.86 22.23
N TRP A 62 11.75 -5.59 21.34
CA TRP A 62 11.38 -5.06 20.03
C TRP A 62 10.38 -3.89 20.12
N VAL A 63 9.50 -3.88 21.12
CA VAL A 63 8.56 -2.75 21.34
C VAL A 63 9.31 -1.51 21.79
N THR A 64 10.29 -1.66 22.70
CA THR A 64 11.13 -0.53 23.11
C THR A 64 11.89 0.09 21.95
N PHE A 65 12.43 -0.73 21.03
CA PHE A 65 13.05 -0.23 19.81
C PHE A 65 12.04 0.49 18.90
N GLY A 66 10.87 -0.10 18.65
CA GLY A 66 9.85 0.50 17.80
C GLY A 66 9.34 1.85 18.35
N VAL A 67 9.11 1.93 19.66
CA VAL A 67 8.74 3.18 20.34
C VAL A 67 9.84 4.22 20.23
N GLN A 68 11.11 3.83 20.43
CA GLN A 68 12.23 4.74 20.29
C GLN A 68 12.32 5.32 18.86
N VAL A 69 12.15 4.47 17.84
CA VAL A 69 12.08 4.92 16.44
C VAL A 69 10.94 5.91 16.20
N LEU A 70 9.75 5.66 16.74
CA LEU A 70 8.62 6.58 16.63
C LEU A 70 8.92 7.95 17.28
N LEU A 71 9.55 7.93 18.46
CA LEU A 71 9.95 9.16 19.16
C LEU A 71 11.02 9.93 18.37
N ASP A 72 12.00 9.24 17.80
CA ASP A 72 13.06 9.86 17.01
C ASP A 72 12.53 10.41 15.67
N ILE A 73 11.59 9.73 15.03
CA ILE A 73 10.82 10.28 13.90
C ILE A 73 10.10 11.56 14.34
N GLY A 74 9.47 11.56 15.51
CA GLY A 74 8.80 12.74 16.06
C GLY A 74 9.74 13.93 16.23
N LYS A 75 10.95 13.69 16.76
CA LYS A 75 12.00 14.72 16.89
C LYS A 75 12.48 15.21 15.53
N PHE A 76 12.68 14.31 14.58
CA PHE A 76 13.14 14.64 13.23
C PHE A 76 12.11 15.48 12.47
N LEU A 77 10.83 15.11 12.55
CA LEU A 77 9.74 15.83 11.88
C LEU A 77 9.42 17.16 12.58
N GLY A 78 9.59 17.25 13.90
CA GLY A 78 9.35 18.46 14.69
C GLY A 78 7.97 19.07 14.39
N ASN A 79 7.96 20.30 13.89
CA ASN A 79 6.73 21.02 13.53
C ASN A 79 5.94 20.39 12.38
N SER A 80 6.56 19.47 11.63
CA SER A 80 5.92 18.73 10.53
C SER A 80 5.29 17.41 10.97
N MET A 81 5.17 17.14 12.28
CA MET A 81 4.66 15.87 12.79
C MET A 81 3.24 15.53 12.29
N SER A 82 2.40 16.55 12.08
CA SER A 82 1.04 16.38 11.55
C SER A 82 0.97 16.26 10.03
N ARG A 83 2.06 16.49 9.30
CA ARG A 83 2.07 16.46 7.83
C ARG A 83 1.63 15.12 7.26
N PRO A 84 2.09 13.95 7.74
CA PRO A 84 1.64 12.66 7.21
C PRO A 84 0.13 12.44 7.39
N PHE A 85 -0.46 13.00 8.46
CA PHE A 85 -1.90 13.01 8.64
C PHE A 85 -2.59 13.91 7.61
N SER A 86 -2.10 15.13 7.39
CA SER A 86 -2.63 16.02 6.34
C SER A 86 -2.58 15.37 4.95
N GLU A 87 -1.47 14.73 4.60
CA GLU A 87 -1.33 14.01 3.33
C GLU A 87 -2.27 12.80 3.22
N LEU A 88 -2.59 12.13 4.33
CA LEU A 88 -3.61 11.09 4.37
C LEU A 88 -5.01 11.70 4.13
N CYS A 89 -5.33 12.82 4.78
CA CYS A 89 -6.59 13.53 4.58
C CYS A 89 -6.77 14.06 3.16
N GLU A 90 -5.71 14.52 2.50
CA GLU A 90 -5.74 14.99 1.12
C GLU A 90 -6.13 13.87 0.14
N CYS A 91 -5.69 12.64 0.39
CA CYS A 91 -6.02 11.50 -0.47
C CYS A 91 -7.35 10.82 -0.08
N ALA A 92 -7.84 11.00 1.16
CA ALA A 92 -9.05 10.36 1.65
C ALA A 92 -10.31 10.59 0.77
N PRO A 93 -10.61 11.79 0.24
CA PRO A 93 -11.74 12.01 -0.67
C PRO A 93 -11.72 11.10 -1.89
N TYR A 94 -10.53 10.85 -2.46
CA TYR A 94 -10.39 10.01 -3.65
C TYR A 94 -10.85 8.57 -3.38
N TYR A 95 -10.64 8.08 -2.16
CA TYR A 95 -10.98 6.72 -1.77
C TYR A 95 -12.37 6.58 -1.14
N THR A 96 -12.86 7.64 -0.52
CA THR A 96 -14.15 7.64 0.19
C THR A 96 -15.33 8.04 -0.70
N SER A 97 -15.08 8.73 -1.82
CA SER A 97 -16.12 9.10 -2.79
C SER A 97 -16.75 7.84 -3.41
N ARG A 98 -18.05 7.63 -3.17
CA ARG A 98 -18.85 6.57 -3.84
C ARG A 98 -18.99 6.82 -5.35
N ASP A 99 -18.90 8.08 -5.76
CA ASP A 99 -19.33 8.54 -7.08
C ASP A 99 -18.18 8.78 -8.07
N GLN A 100 -16.98 8.23 -7.82
CA GLN A 100 -15.93 8.35 -8.84
C GLN A 100 -16.32 7.58 -10.12
N PRO A 101 -16.06 8.17 -11.31
CA PRO A 101 -16.43 7.59 -12.60
C PRO A 101 -15.73 6.24 -12.90
N LEU A 102 -14.81 5.79 -12.04
CA LEU A 102 -14.24 4.45 -12.06
C LEU A 102 -15.27 3.32 -11.84
N GLN A 103 -16.48 3.62 -11.36
CA GLN A 103 -17.54 2.61 -11.20
C GLN A 103 -18.39 2.35 -12.46
N ARG A 104 -18.27 3.14 -13.54
CA ARG A 104 -19.04 2.86 -14.78
C ARG A 104 -18.28 3.19 -16.08
N PRO A 105 -17.27 2.40 -16.48
CA PRO A 105 -16.98 2.19 -17.90
C PRO A 105 -18.01 1.19 -18.48
N PHE A 106 -18.11 1.13 -19.81
CA PHE A 106 -19.08 0.36 -20.58
C PHE A 106 -19.09 -1.15 -20.23
N THR A 107 -19.83 -1.55 -19.21
CA THR A 107 -20.07 -2.98 -18.96
C THR A 107 -21.08 -3.49 -19.99
N ASN A 108 -20.60 -4.27 -20.96
CA ASN A 108 -21.45 -5.28 -21.57
C ASN A 108 -21.90 -6.18 -20.42
N GLY A 109 -23.19 -6.15 -20.06
CA GLY A 109 -23.79 -6.65 -18.81
C GLY A 109 -23.65 -8.14 -18.47
N ALA A 110 -22.47 -8.73 -18.64
CA ALA A 110 -22.16 -10.14 -18.45
C ALA A 110 -21.16 -10.41 -17.31
N SER A 111 -20.56 -9.38 -16.69
CA SER A 111 -19.48 -9.55 -15.69
C SER A 111 -19.88 -9.24 -14.24
N GLU A 112 -21.15 -9.03 -13.94
CA GLU A 112 -21.54 -8.43 -12.65
C GLU A 112 -21.51 -9.35 -11.41
N THR A 113 -21.37 -10.68 -11.51
CA THR A 113 -21.84 -11.52 -10.37
C THR A 113 -20.97 -12.65 -9.87
N ALA A 114 -19.73 -12.87 -10.30
CA ALA A 114 -18.95 -13.98 -9.76
C ALA A 114 -17.52 -13.60 -9.37
N GLY A 115 -17.28 -13.45 -8.06
CA GLY A 115 -15.97 -13.76 -7.47
C GLY A 115 -15.24 -12.69 -6.66
N ASN A 116 -15.85 -11.54 -6.33
CA ASN A 116 -15.14 -10.43 -5.66
C ASN A 116 -15.76 -9.95 -4.33
N GLU A 117 -16.65 -10.72 -3.69
CA GLU A 117 -17.34 -10.29 -2.46
C GLU A 117 -16.36 -9.99 -1.31
N GLU A 118 -15.41 -10.89 -1.03
CA GLU A 118 -14.35 -10.69 -0.03
C GLU A 118 -13.47 -9.44 -0.30
N MET A 119 -13.20 -9.18 -1.58
CA MET A 119 -12.41 -8.02 -2.01
C MET A 119 -13.21 -6.72 -1.82
N LEU A 120 -14.49 -6.72 -2.16
CA LEU A 120 -15.39 -5.58 -1.95
C LEU A 120 -15.55 -5.29 -0.45
N GLU A 121 -15.75 -6.31 0.39
CA GLU A 121 -15.79 -6.17 1.84
C GLU A 121 -14.49 -5.57 2.39
N THR A 122 -13.33 -6.04 1.92
CA THR A 122 -12.03 -5.51 2.33
C THR A 122 -11.87 -4.03 1.97
N LEU A 123 -12.29 -3.65 0.76
CA LEU A 123 -12.27 -2.25 0.31
C LEU A 123 -13.23 -1.38 1.12
N GLU A 124 -14.42 -1.88 1.45
CA GLU A 124 -15.40 -1.17 2.27
C GLU A 124 -14.89 -0.94 3.69
N MET A 125 -14.33 -1.97 4.35
CA MET A 125 -13.72 -1.84 5.68
C MET A 125 -12.57 -0.83 5.68
N LEU A 126 -11.71 -0.87 4.67
CA LEU A 126 -10.60 0.06 4.55
C LEU A 126 -11.11 1.49 4.37
N ARG A 127 -12.11 1.68 3.52
CA ARG A 127 -12.72 2.99 3.26
C ARG A 127 -13.35 3.58 4.51
N ASP A 128 -14.08 2.76 5.28
CA ASP A 128 -14.67 3.18 6.55
C ASP A 128 -13.59 3.57 7.57
N SER A 129 -12.48 2.81 7.61
CA SER A 129 -11.33 3.12 8.46
C SER A 129 -10.69 4.47 8.08
N ILE A 130 -10.47 4.75 6.79
CA ILE A 130 -9.96 6.04 6.30
C ILE A 130 -10.94 7.18 6.59
N TYR A 131 -12.24 6.96 6.37
CA TYR A 131 -13.27 7.97 6.62
C TYR A 131 -13.27 8.39 8.10
N ARG A 132 -13.22 7.44 9.04
CA ARG A 132 -13.10 7.73 10.48
C ARG A 132 -11.75 8.34 10.84
N ALA A 133 -10.66 7.93 10.20
CA ALA A 133 -9.36 8.51 10.50
C ALA A 133 -9.25 9.97 10.05
N CYS A 134 -9.87 10.34 8.92
CA CYS A 134 -9.59 11.62 8.23
C CYS A 134 -10.74 12.63 8.25
N GLN A 135 -12.00 12.16 8.27
CA GLN A 135 -13.17 13.03 8.04
C GLN A 135 -14.09 13.10 9.26
N ARG A 136 -14.01 12.14 10.17
CA ARG A 136 -14.86 12.09 11.36
C ARG A 136 -14.03 11.66 12.54
N ASP A 137 -13.66 12.58 13.44
CA ASP A 137 -13.17 12.22 14.77
C ASP A 137 -14.38 12.00 15.70
N PRO A 138 -14.89 10.76 15.86
CA PRO A 138 -16.06 10.54 16.70
C PRO A 138 -15.76 10.73 18.19
N TRP A 139 -14.47 10.73 18.58
CA TRP A 139 -14.05 10.66 19.96
C TRP A 139 -13.68 12.01 20.55
N TYR A 140 -13.23 12.98 19.74
CA TYR A 140 -12.85 14.30 20.21
C TYR A 140 -13.95 14.93 21.09
N LYS A 141 -15.19 15.05 20.59
CA LYS A 141 -16.29 15.65 21.35
C LYS A 141 -16.59 14.92 22.66
N THR A 142 -16.62 13.59 22.62
CA THR A 142 -16.89 12.75 23.79
C THR A 142 -15.79 12.90 24.84
N LEU A 143 -14.53 12.78 24.42
CA LEU A 143 -13.38 12.84 25.32
C LEU A 143 -13.18 14.24 25.92
N SER A 144 -13.40 15.31 25.14
CA SER A 144 -13.35 16.70 25.62
C SER A 144 -14.46 17.03 26.62
N SER A 145 -15.52 16.21 26.69
CA SER A 145 -16.63 16.38 27.64
C SER A 145 -16.52 15.49 28.88
N GLU A 146 -15.58 14.53 28.92
CA GLU A 146 -15.45 13.56 30.00
C GLU A 146 -14.60 14.14 31.16
N PRO A 147 -15.17 14.34 32.37
CA PRO A 147 -14.45 14.93 33.49
C PRO A 147 -13.15 14.21 33.84
N ARG A 148 -13.15 12.86 33.81
CA ARG A 148 -11.96 12.06 34.14
C ARG A 148 -10.79 12.28 33.18
N VAL A 149 -11.08 12.64 31.92
CA VAL A 149 -10.06 12.96 30.91
C VAL A 149 -9.53 14.36 31.15
N MET A 150 -10.43 15.32 31.38
CA MET A 150 -10.08 16.74 31.58
C MET A 150 -9.36 17.01 32.92
N GLU A 151 -9.67 16.25 33.97
CA GLU A 151 -8.98 16.34 35.26
C GLU A 151 -7.58 15.70 35.24
N ASN A 152 -7.28 14.85 34.25
CA ASN A 152 -5.98 14.20 34.12
C ASN A 152 -5.01 15.10 33.33
N SER A 153 -3.93 15.54 33.98
CA SER A 153 -2.94 16.46 33.38
C SER A 153 -2.29 16.00 32.05
N ILE A 154 -2.27 14.68 31.77
CA ILE A 154 -1.72 14.14 30.53
C ILE A 154 -2.84 13.90 29.51
N LEU A 155 -3.94 13.27 29.91
CA LEU A 155 -5.04 12.98 28.98
C LEU A 155 -5.77 14.24 28.51
N ALA A 156 -5.84 15.28 29.35
CA ALA A 156 -6.34 16.59 28.95
C ALA A 156 -5.55 17.18 27.77
N ARG A 157 -4.26 16.85 27.63
CA ARG A 157 -3.43 17.27 26.48
C ARG A 157 -3.81 16.52 25.21
N VAL A 158 -4.24 15.26 25.33
CA VAL A 158 -4.67 14.39 24.21
C VAL A 158 -5.95 14.89 23.55
N VAL A 159 -6.79 15.64 24.26
CA VAL A 159 -8.06 16.18 23.74
C VAL A 159 -7.99 17.67 23.39
N THR A 160 -6.78 18.21 23.24
CA THR A 160 -6.58 19.63 22.86
C THR A 160 -6.93 19.92 21.41
N GLU A 161 -6.96 18.89 20.56
CA GLU A 161 -7.25 19.04 19.14
C GLU A 161 -7.95 17.81 18.56
N GLU A 162 -8.75 18.04 17.51
CA GLU A 162 -9.29 16.96 16.69
C GLU A 162 -8.15 16.16 16.03
N PHE A 163 -8.35 14.85 15.95
CA PHE A 163 -7.42 13.88 15.36
C PHE A 163 -6.06 13.84 16.05
N PHE A 164 -5.98 14.18 17.34
CA PHE A 164 -4.73 14.26 18.11
C PHE A 164 -3.83 13.02 17.93
N PHE A 165 -4.43 11.82 18.00
CA PHE A 165 -3.71 10.56 17.86
C PHE A 165 -3.03 10.48 16.48
N TYR A 166 -3.80 10.60 15.39
CA TYR A 166 -3.27 10.48 14.04
C TYR A 166 -2.23 11.55 13.71
N LYS A 167 -2.41 12.79 14.18
CA LYS A 167 -1.42 13.87 14.02
C LYS A 167 -0.07 13.60 14.69
N ARG A 168 0.01 12.60 15.57
CA ARG A 168 1.24 12.16 16.25
C ARG A 168 1.66 10.74 15.87
N GLN A 169 1.04 10.15 14.85
CA GLN A 169 1.29 8.78 14.43
C GLN A 169 1.65 8.72 12.94
N PRO A 170 2.81 9.27 12.55
CA PRO A 170 3.22 9.37 11.15
C PRO A 170 3.37 8.00 10.48
N ILE A 171 3.79 6.97 11.24
CA ILE A 171 3.94 5.60 10.73
C ILE A 171 2.57 5.02 10.36
N ILE A 172 1.57 5.13 11.26
CA ILE A 172 0.20 4.67 10.99
C ILE A 172 -0.38 5.40 9.78
N CYS A 173 -0.28 6.73 9.74
CA CYS A 173 -0.83 7.52 8.63
C CYS A 173 -0.19 7.13 7.29
N GLY A 174 1.13 6.96 7.26
CA GLY A 174 1.85 6.50 6.07
C GLY A 174 1.42 5.09 5.66
N LEU A 175 1.27 4.17 6.61
CA LEU A 175 0.85 2.79 6.36
C LEU A 175 -0.59 2.74 5.83
N MET A 176 -1.51 3.51 6.41
CA MET A 176 -2.90 3.64 5.93
C MET A 176 -2.93 4.15 4.49
N LYS A 177 -2.19 5.23 4.19
CA LYS A 177 -2.08 5.79 2.84
C LYS A 177 -1.54 4.75 1.84
N TYR A 178 -0.48 4.05 2.22
CA TYR A 178 0.15 3.02 1.39
C TYR A 178 -0.79 1.85 1.12
N ARG A 179 -1.46 1.33 2.17
CA ARG A 179 -2.39 0.21 2.02
C ARG A 179 -3.51 0.54 1.05
N VAL A 180 -4.12 1.71 1.20
CA VAL A 180 -5.19 2.15 0.30
C VAL A 180 -4.71 2.27 -1.14
N TYR A 181 -3.55 2.88 -1.36
CA TYR A 181 -2.97 2.99 -2.69
C TYR A 181 -2.73 1.62 -3.32
N ALA A 182 -2.22 0.67 -2.54
CA ALA A 182 -1.96 -0.68 -3.01
C ALA A 182 -3.27 -1.41 -3.37
N GLU A 183 -4.30 -1.32 -2.53
CA GLU A 183 -5.59 -2.01 -2.73
C GLU A 183 -6.30 -1.49 -3.98
N VAL A 184 -6.34 -0.18 -4.14
CA VAL A 184 -6.93 0.45 -5.31
C VAL A 184 -6.15 0.09 -6.58
N THR A 185 -4.82 0.06 -6.52
CA THR A 185 -4.00 -0.34 -7.67
C THR A 185 -4.27 -1.80 -8.06
N VAL A 186 -4.40 -2.71 -7.09
CA VAL A 186 -4.71 -4.12 -7.34
C VAL A 186 -6.11 -4.26 -7.94
N ASP A 187 -7.13 -3.61 -7.37
CA ASP A 187 -8.51 -3.64 -7.89
C ASP A 187 -8.58 -3.11 -9.33
N GLN A 188 -7.95 -1.96 -9.61
CA GLN A 188 -7.97 -1.36 -10.94
C GLN A 188 -7.32 -2.26 -12.00
N ILE A 189 -6.21 -2.92 -11.67
CA ILE A 189 -5.54 -3.84 -12.58
C ILE A 189 -6.38 -5.11 -12.79
N ASP A 190 -7.02 -5.62 -11.74
CA ASP A 190 -7.88 -6.78 -11.83
C ASP A 190 -9.14 -6.50 -12.65
N ARG A 191 -9.70 -5.29 -12.50
CA ARG A 191 -10.81 -4.80 -13.31
C ARG A 191 -10.42 -4.66 -14.78
N GLU A 192 -9.29 -3.99 -15.06
CA GLU A 192 -8.75 -3.92 -16.42
C GLU A 192 -8.53 -5.32 -17.00
N ASN A 193 -8.05 -6.28 -16.23
CA ASN A 193 -7.84 -7.64 -16.73
C ASN A 193 -9.16 -8.38 -17.04
N LYS A 194 -10.28 -7.96 -16.46
CA LYS A 194 -11.62 -8.46 -16.77
C LYS A 194 -12.23 -7.75 -17.98
N GLU A 195 -12.16 -6.42 -18.02
CA GLU A 195 -12.77 -5.57 -19.07
C GLU A 195 -11.94 -5.53 -20.35
N ARG A 196 -10.62 -5.53 -20.21
CA ARG A 196 -9.59 -5.52 -21.27
C ARG A 196 -9.59 -4.26 -22.14
N ASP A 197 -9.97 -3.12 -21.56
CA ASP A 197 -10.05 -1.84 -22.26
C ASP A 197 -8.66 -1.27 -22.57
N MET A 198 -7.80 -1.13 -21.57
CA MET A 198 -6.40 -0.72 -21.76
C MET A 198 -5.66 -1.73 -22.66
N PHE A 199 -5.99 -3.01 -22.58
CA PHE A 199 -5.49 -4.04 -23.48
C PHE A 199 -5.89 -3.78 -24.94
N ALA A 200 -7.16 -3.52 -25.22
CA ALA A 200 -7.60 -3.19 -26.57
C ALA A 200 -6.97 -1.88 -27.07
N LEU A 201 -6.91 -0.85 -26.21
CA LEU A 201 -6.30 0.44 -26.52
C LEU A 201 -4.81 0.32 -26.86
N ALA A 202 -4.06 -0.54 -26.16
CA ALA A 202 -2.66 -0.82 -26.48
C ALA A 202 -2.48 -1.37 -27.91
N TYR A 203 -3.38 -2.25 -28.34
CA TYR A 203 -3.38 -2.81 -29.70
C TYR A 203 -3.80 -1.78 -30.74
N ILE A 204 -4.82 -0.97 -30.47
CA ILE A 204 -5.26 0.13 -31.36
C ILE A 204 -4.14 1.14 -31.52
N TYR A 205 -3.52 1.57 -30.42
CA TYR A 205 -2.38 2.49 -30.44
C TYR A 205 -1.26 1.95 -31.31
N LYS A 206 -0.91 0.67 -31.13
CA LYS A 206 0.15 0.05 -31.93
C LYS A 206 -0.22 -0.08 -33.41
N ALA A 207 -1.47 -0.43 -33.71
CA ALA A 207 -1.99 -0.50 -35.09
C ALA A 207 -1.94 0.87 -35.78
N ALA A 208 -2.35 1.93 -35.09
CA ALA A 208 -2.31 3.30 -35.61
C ALA A 208 -0.87 3.72 -35.97
N ARG A 209 0.10 3.44 -35.09
CA ARG A 209 1.53 3.70 -35.33
C ARG A 209 2.13 2.88 -36.48
N ILE A 210 1.57 1.71 -36.80
CA ILE A 210 1.96 0.89 -37.95
C ILE A 210 1.36 1.45 -39.25
N LEU A 211 0.09 1.87 -39.20
CA LEU A 211 -0.61 2.48 -40.34
C LEU A 211 0.01 3.82 -40.73
N ASP A 212 0.35 4.63 -39.74
CA ASP A 212 0.91 5.95 -39.94
C ASP A 212 1.98 6.27 -38.89
N SER A 213 3.24 6.32 -39.36
CA SER A 213 4.39 6.65 -38.52
C SER A 213 4.34 8.07 -37.93
N SER A 214 3.55 8.97 -38.52
CA SER A 214 3.35 10.35 -38.04
C SER A 214 2.33 10.46 -36.91
N THR A 215 1.60 9.37 -36.60
CA THR A 215 0.66 9.33 -35.48
C THR A 215 1.36 9.75 -34.18
N PRO A 216 0.80 10.71 -33.41
CA PRO A 216 1.40 11.20 -32.18
C PRO A 216 1.68 10.08 -31.17
N THR A 217 2.74 10.28 -30.38
CA THR A 217 3.08 9.35 -29.30
C THR A 217 2.12 9.58 -28.13
N TRP A 218 1.42 8.53 -27.71
CA TRP A 218 0.62 8.55 -26.49
C TRP A 218 1.52 8.19 -25.30
N LEU A 219 2.01 9.22 -24.61
CA LEU A 219 3.02 9.06 -23.55
C LEU A 219 2.59 8.11 -22.43
N ASP A 220 1.34 8.18 -21.97
CA ASP A 220 0.85 7.29 -20.91
C ASP A 220 0.79 5.83 -21.36
N MET A 221 0.40 5.58 -22.61
CA MET A 221 0.38 4.22 -23.17
C MET A 221 1.79 3.68 -23.38
N GLU A 222 2.74 4.50 -23.85
CA GLU A 222 4.15 4.11 -23.91
C GLU A 222 4.70 3.76 -22.53
N PHE A 223 4.35 4.55 -21.51
CA PHE A 223 4.73 4.27 -20.13
C PHE A 223 4.11 2.97 -19.62
N ALA A 224 2.82 2.75 -19.86
CA ALA A 224 2.13 1.52 -19.50
C ALA A 224 2.78 0.29 -20.17
N LEU A 225 3.04 0.36 -21.48
CA LEU A 225 3.69 -0.70 -22.25
C LEU A 225 5.13 -0.94 -21.83
N TYR A 226 5.88 0.11 -21.50
CA TYR A 226 7.24 0.01 -20.99
C TYR A 226 7.32 -0.79 -19.68
N ARG A 227 6.33 -0.64 -18.80
CA ARG A 227 6.25 -1.38 -17.53
C ARG A 227 5.81 -2.84 -17.69
N GLN A 228 5.36 -3.22 -18.88
CA GLN A 228 5.01 -4.59 -19.24
C GLN A 228 6.16 -5.30 -19.96
N ASP A 229 6.09 -6.63 -20.06
CA ASP A 229 6.90 -7.40 -21.01
C ASP A 229 6.26 -7.34 -22.40
N PRO A 230 6.94 -6.75 -23.42
CA PRO A 230 6.44 -6.74 -24.79
C PRO A 230 6.14 -8.14 -25.33
N LYS A 231 6.89 -9.17 -24.91
CA LYS A 231 6.63 -10.56 -25.28
C LYS A 231 5.33 -11.09 -24.68
N ARG A 232 4.89 -10.52 -23.56
CA ARG A 232 3.65 -10.92 -22.89
C ARG A 232 2.43 -10.26 -23.53
N ILE A 233 2.48 -8.95 -23.77
CA ILE A 233 1.33 -8.21 -24.28
C ILE A 233 1.13 -8.44 -25.77
N PHE A 234 2.21 -8.50 -26.57
CA PHE A 234 2.15 -8.55 -28.04
C PHE A 234 2.75 -9.81 -28.66
N CYS A 235 3.19 -10.80 -27.86
CA CYS A 235 3.91 -11.98 -28.37
C CYS A 235 5.16 -11.62 -29.21
N GLY A 236 5.78 -10.46 -28.95
CA GLY A 236 6.93 -9.95 -29.72
C GLY A 236 6.75 -8.49 -30.11
N LYS A 237 7.45 -8.05 -31.16
CA LYS A 237 7.30 -6.71 -31.74
C LYS A 237 6.44 -6.82 -33.00
N PRO A 238 5.14 -6.50 -32.96
CA PRO A 238 4.31 -6.55 -34.14
C PRO A 238 4.68 -5.40 -35.09
N GLU A 239 4.95 -5.73 -36.35
CA GLU A 239 5.38 -4.78 -37.40
C GLU A 239 4.33 -4.61 -38.50
N THR A 240 3.31 -5.50 -38.54
CA THR A 240 2.25 -5.47 -39.55
C THR A 240 0.88 -5.59 -38.88
N LEU A 241 -0.15 -5.04 -39.53
CA LEU A 241 -1.53 -5.14 -39.05
C LEU A 241 -2.03 -6.58 -38.92
N GLY A 242 -1.67 -7.46 -39.86
CA GLY A 242 -2.02 -8.88 -39.76
C GLY A 242 -1.37 -9.56 -38.54
N THR A 243 -0.18 -9.12 -38.14
CA THR A 243 0.47 -9.63 -36.91
C THR A 243 -0.22 -9.08 -35.66
N ILE A 244 -0.62 -7.80 -35.65
CA ILE A 244 -1.41 -7.20 -34.57
C ILE A 244 -2.72 -7.97 -34.37
N GLU A 245 -3.48 -8.20 -35.43
CA GLU A 245 -4.77 -8.90 -35.36
C GLU A 245 -4.58 -10.32 -34.82
N LYS A 246 -3.64 -11.08 -35.40
CA LYS A 246 -3.34 -12.45 -34.98
C LYS A 246 -2.93 -12.52 -33.50
N THR A 247 -2.08 -11.60 -33.05
CA THR A 247 -1.59 -11.57 -31.67
C THR A 247 -2.68 -11.13 -30.69
N PHE A 248 -3.54 -10.20 -31.07
CA PHE A 248 -4.69 -9.76 -30.27
C PHE A 248 -5.58 -10.93 -29.89
N PHE A 249 -5.99 -11.73 -30.88
CA PHE A 249 -6.82 -12.91 -30.65
C PHE A 249 -6.08 -13.98 -29.85
N LEU A 250 -4.81 -14.25 -30.20
CA LEU A 250 -4.00 -15.26 -29.51
C LEU A 250 -3.86 -14.96 -28.02
N VAL A 251 -3.55 -13.70 -27.69
CA VAL A 251 -3.40 -13.22 -26.33
C VAL A 251 -4.74 -13.10 -25.60
N GLY A 252 -5.85 -12.98 -26.33
CA GLY A 252 -7.21 -13.13 -25.79
C GLY A 252 -7.66 -14.58 -25.60
N GLY A 253 -6.79 -15.57 -25.80
CA GLY A 253 -7.15 -16.98 -25.68
C GLY A 253 -7.92 -17.54 -26.87
N SER A 254 -8.01 -16.82 -27.98
CA SER A 254 -8.72 -17.26 -29.19
C SER A 254 -7.78 -17.31 -30.41
N SER A 255 -8.31 -17.75 -31.55
CA SER A 255 -7.65 -17.65 -32.84
C SER A 255 -8.41 -16.65 -33.71
N ALA A 256 -7.70 -15.85 -34.51
CA ALA A 256 -8.33 -14.96 -35.49
C ALA A 256 -9.29 -15.71 -36.44
N VAL A 257 -8.98 -16.98 -36.73
CA VAL A 257 -9.81 -17.87 -37.56
C VAL A 257 -11.15 -18.20 -36.90
N ASN A 258 -11.22 -18.20 -35.55
CA ASN A 258 -12.47 -18.43 -34.82
C ASN A 258 -13.44 -17.25 -34.93
N SER A 259 -12.94 -16.05 -35.24
CA SER A 259 -13.74 -14.83 -35.45
C SER A 259 -14.11 -14.60 -36.92
N ALA A 260 -13.69 -15.48 -37.83
CA ALA A 260 -14.10 -15.43 -39.23
C ALA A 260 -15.58 -15.80 -39.41
N ARG A 261 -16.23 -15.25 -40.43
CA ARG A 261 -17.68 -15.41 -40.72
C ARG A 261 -18.15 -16.88 -40.82
N ASN A 262 -17.25 -17.82 -41.10
CA ASN A 262 -17.50 -19.27 -41.18
C ASN A 262 -16.78 -20.08 -40.09
N GLY A 263 -16.39 -19.43 -38.98
CA GLY A 263 -15.66 -20.06 -37.89
C GLY A 263 -16.49 -21.15 -37.19
N ARG A 264 -15.88 -22.29 -36.90
CA ARG A 264 -16.43 -23.25 -35.94
C ARG A 264 -16.19 -22.68 -34.55
N GLY A 265 -17.26 -22.41 -33.80
CA GLY A 265 -17.22 -21.76 -32.49
C GLY A 265 -16.42 -22.54 -31.44
N ASN A 266 -15.08 -22.43 -31.50
CA ASN A 266 -14.18 -23.05 -30.54
C ASN A 266 -14.17 -22.25 -29.25
N LYS A 267 -14.21 -22.96 -28.12
CA LYS A 267 -14.08 -22.34 -26.80
C LYS A 267 -12.73 -21.64 -26.67
N PRO A 268 -12.67 -20.45 -26.04
CA PRO A 268 -11.41 -19.78 -25.77
C PRO A 268 -10.52 -20.63 -24.86
N ASN A 269 -9.23 -20.69 -25.18
CA ASN A 269 -8.21 -21.29 -24.34
C ASN A 269 -7.78 -20.29 -23.26
N LEU A 270 -8.33 -20.46 -22.07
CA LEU A 270 -8.06 -19.60 -20.91
C LEU A 270 -6.57 -19.58 -20.51
N ASN A 271 -5.81 -20.64 -20.81
CA ASN A 271 -4.37 -20.70 -20.48
C ASN A 271 -3.51 -19.77 -21.35
N ASN A 272 -4.05 -19.31 -22.49
CA ASN A 272 -3.37 -18.41 -23.40
C ASN A 272 -3.68 -16.94 -23.15
N ILE A 273 -4.63 -16.64 -22.25
CA ILE A 273 -4.98 -15.27 -21.91
C ILE A 273 -3.75 -14.59 -21.29
N ARG A 274 -3.33 -13.45 -21.86
CA ARG A 274 -2.34 -12.56 -21.23
C ARG A 274 -3.01 -11.27 -20.80
N ASN A 275 -2.66 -10.92 -19.57
CA ASN A 275 -3.17 -9.81 -18.80
C ASN A 275 -2.02 -8.84 -18.50
N PHE A 276 -2.37 -7.58 -18.23
CA PHE A 276 -1.42 -6.62 -17.68
C PHE A 276 -0.89 -7.15 -16.35
N GLU A 277 0.43 -7.22 -16.22
CA GLU A 277 1.08 -7.63 -14.98
C GLU A 277 0.97 -6.51 -13.94
N ARG A 278 0.64 -6.92 -12.72
CA ARG A 278 0.69 -6.04 -11.55
C ARG A 278 2.14 -5.55 -11.35
N PRO A 279 2.38 -4.23 -11.18
CA PRO A 279 3.69 -3.72 -10.84
C PRO A 279 4.22 -4.39 -9.57
N ASN A 280 5.48 -4.83 -9.59
CA ASN A 280 6.15 -5.44 -8.44
C ASN A 280 5.32 -6.54 -7.75
N SER A 281 4.63 -7.37 -8.54
CA SER A 281 3.64 -8.32 -8.02
C SER A 281 4.18 -9.20 -6.91
N PHE A 282 5.45 -9.62 -6.97
CA PHE A 282 6.05 -10.43 -5.91
C PHE A 282 6.16 -9.65 -4.58
N LEU A 283 6.58 -8.38 -4.60
CA LEU A 283 6.64 -7.54 -3.40
C LEU A 283 5.25 -7.23 -2.88
N ILE A 284 4.33 -6.83 -3.77
CA ILE A 284 2.95 -6.52 -3.40
C ILE A 284 2.33 -7.76 -2.77
N THR A 285 2.34 -8.92 -3.43
CA THR A 285 1.75 -10.17 -2.89
C THR A 285 2.36 -10.55 -1.55
N THR A 286 3.68 -10.47 -1.38
CA THR A 286 4.32 -10.82 -0.10
C THR A 286 3.97 -9.83 1.02
N LEU A 287 3.96 -8.52 0.74
CA LEU A 287 3.56 -7.51 1.71
C LEU A 287 2.07 -7.61 2.05
N TYR A 288 1.23 -7.94 1.07
CA TYR A 288 -0.19 -8.21 1.26
C TYR A 288 -0.44 -9.42 2.15
N GLN A 289 0.27 -10.51 1.90
CA GLN A 289 0.21 -11.69 2.77
C GLN A 289 0.56 -11.30 4.20
N ARG A 290 1.58 -10.45 4.42
CA ARG A 290 1.87 -9.94 5.76
C ARG A 290 0.73 -9.10 6.33
N LEU A 291 0.22 -8.14 5.57
CA LEU A 291 -0.87 -7.26 6.01
C LEU A 291 -2.14 -8.02 6.36
N ASN A 292 -2.44 -9.11 5.64
CA ASN A 292 -3.66 -9.89 5.80
C ASN A 292 -3.52 -11.05 6.80
N GLN A 293 -2.34 -11.70 6.89
CA GLN A 293 -2.13 -12.84 7.80
C GLN A 293 -1.94 -12.42 9.26
N THR A 294 -1.41 -11.21 9.54
CA THR A 294 -1.13 -10.78 10.92
C THR A 294 -2.11 -9.70 11.42
N GLY A 295 -3.37 -9.78 11.01
CA GLY A 295 -4.40 -8.81 11.39
C GLY A 295 -4.71 -8.77 12.90
N LEU A 296 -4.20 -9.71 13.70
CA LEU A 296 -4.48 -9.80 15.13
C LEU A 296 -3.19 -9.95 15.97
N PRO A 297 -3.03 -9.20 17.07
CA PRO A 297 -1.90 -9.30 18.02
C PRO A 297 -1.75 -10.67 18.72
N ARG A 298 -2.60 -11.64 18.39
CA ARG A 298 -2.67 -12.98 18.99
C ARG A 298 -2.14 -14.08 18.08
N ASP A 299 -1.64 -13.76 16.88
CA ASP A 299 -1.12 -14.81 16.02
C ASP A 299 0.20 -15.35 16.59
N SER A 300 0.15 -16.58 17.13
CA SER A 300 1.32 -17.32 17.58
C SER A 300 2.38 -17.48 16.49
N ASN A 301 2.00 -17.23 15.23
CA ASN A 301 2.84 -17.38 14.06
C ASN A 301 3.46 -16.05 13.59
N ILE A 302 3.40 -14.95 14.36
CA ILE A 302 3.92 -13.64 13.90
C ILE A 302 5.42 -13.67 13.50
N ASN A 303 6.23 -14.47 14.22
CA ASN A 303 7.64 -14.69 13.90
C ASN A 303 7.78 -15.55 12.63
N GLU A 304 6.98 -16.61 12.50
CA GLU A 304 6.95 -17.47 11.31
C GLU A 304 6.48 -16.70 10.07
N SER A 305 5.51 -15.80 10.23
CA SER A 305 5.01 -14.90 9.19
C SER A 305 6.08 -13.90 8.75
N THR A 306 6.83 -13.32 9.70
CA THR A 306 7.91 -12.38 9.38
C THR A 306 9.07 -13.08 8.68
N ASP A 307 9.50 -14.26 9.15
CA ASP A 307 10.52 -15.08 8.49
C ASP A 307 10.05 -15.52 7.10
N THR A 308 8.78 -15.90 6.95
CA THR A 308 8.19 -16.27 5.66
C THR A 308 8.18 -15.10 4.69
N VAL A 309 7.85 -13.90 5.17
CA VAL A 309 7.86 -12.66 4.38
C VAL A 309 9.26 -12.31 3.93
N VAL A 310 10.23 -12.28 4.84
CA VAL A 310 11.64 -11.99 4.52
C VAL A 310 12.19 -13.01 3.53
N ARG A 311 11.95 -14.32 3.77
CA ARG A 311 12.35 -15.38 2.83
C ARG A 311 11.68 -15.22 1.48
N SER A 312 10.40 -14.88 1.44
CA SER A 312 9.65 -14.69 0.19
C SER A 312 10.16 -13.47 -0.60
N ILE A 313 10.50 -12.37 0.09
CA ILE A 313 11.14 -11.21 -0.54
C ILE A 313 12.51 -11.62 -1.09
N ILE A 314 13.36 -12.28 -0.30
CA ILE A 314 14.70 -12.71 -0.73
C ILE A 314 14.60 -13.66 -1.93
N GLN A 315 13.76 -14.69 -1.87
CA GLN A 315 13.54 -15.62 -2.97
C GLN A 315 12.98 -14.91 -4.21
N GLY A 316 12.00 -14.02 -4.00
CA GLY A 316 11.39 -13.21 -5.05
C GLY A 316 12.41 -12.30 -5.73
N MET A 317 13.28 -11.64 -4.98
CA MET A 317 14.36 -10.80 -5.48
C MET A 317 15.50 -11.59 -6.11
N ASN A 318 15.77 -12.83 -5.69
CA ASN A 318 16.80 -13.67 -6.31
C ASN A 318 16.34 -14.33 -7.61
N ASN A 319 15.06 -14.22 -7.96
CA ASN A 319 14.55 -14.68 -9.25
C ASN A 319 14.90 -13.68 -10.38
N GLU A 320 15.66 -14.13 -11.38
CA GLU A 320 16.15 -13.30 -12.48
C GLU A 320 15.03 -12.58 -13.26
N ARG A 321 13.88 -13.24 -13.45
CA ARG A 321 12.72 -12.61 -14.13
C ARG A 321 12.17 -11.46 -13.29
N ASN A 322 11.99 -11.67 -12.00
CA ASN A 322 11.51 -10.64 -11.08
C ASN A 322 12.49 -9.48 -11.00
N GLN A 323 13.80 -9.72 -10.97
CA GLN A 323 14.81 -8.66 -11.02
C GLN A 323 14.70 -7.82 -12.27
N LYS A 324 14.67 -8.45 -13.47
CA LYS A 324 14.54 -7.74 -14.74
C LYS A 324 13.24 -6.93 -14.82
N GLN A 325 12.17 -7.44 -14.24
CA GLN A 325 10.90 -6.74 -14.16
C GLN A 325 10.97 -5.56 -13.18
N PHE A 326 11.48 -5.78 -11.98
CA PHE A 326 11.64 -4.77 -10.95
C PHE A 326 12.52 -3.61 -11.43
N ILE A 327 13.70 -3.91 -11.98
CA ILE A 327 14.62 -2.92 -12.56
C ILE A 327 13.90 -2.05 -13.61
N ARG A 328 13.14 -2.68 -14.51
CA ARG A 328 12.38 -1.97 -15.56
C ARG A 328 11.28 -1.10 -14.97
N GLN A 329 10.47 -1.67 -14.07
CA GLN A 329 9.31 -0.99 -13.49
C GLN A 329 9.67 0.14 -12.53
N MET A 330 10.86 0.07 -11.93
CA MET A 330 11.46 1.10 -11.07
C MET A 330 12.44 2.00 -11.82
N ASN A 331 12.58 1.82 -13.14
CA ASN A 331 13.48 2.59 -13.99
C ASN A 331 14.94 2.63 -13.48
N MET A 332 15.43 1.50 -12.98
CA MET A 332 16.80 1.36 -12.47
C MET A 332 17.81 1.07 -13.59
N PRO A 333 19.11 1.35 -13.38
CA PRO A 333 20.15 1.06 -14.36
C PRO A 333 20.20 -0.43 -14.73
N LYS A 334 20.40 -0.74 -16.02
CA LYS A 334 20.46 -2.12 -16.55
C LYS A 334 21.55 -2.98 -15.91
N ASN A 335 22.54 -2.36 -15.27
CA ASN A 335 23.69 -3.00 -14.64
C ASN A 335 23.47 -3.23 -13.13
N PHE A 336 22.22 -3.11 -12.66
CA PHE A 336 21.86 -3.31 -11.26
C PHE A 336 22.24 -4.72 -10.79
N ASN A 337 23.16 -4.78 -9.84
CA ASN A 337 23.49 -5.99 -9.09
C ASN A 337 23.11 -5.73 -7.63
N LEU A 338 22.42 -6.68 -6.98
CA LEU A 338 22.01 -6.61 -5.57
C LEU A 338 23.19 -6.30 -4.64
N SER A 339 24.42 -6.71 -5.01
CA SER A 339 25.64 -6.40 -4.26
C SER A 339 26.02 -4.92 -4.21
N ASN A 340 25.45 -4.08 -5.08
CA ASN A 340 25.84 -2.67 -5.25
C ASN A 340 24.83 -1.68 -4.64
N LEU A 341 23.88 -2.14 -3.82
CA LEU A 341 22.83 -1.31 -3.22
C LEU A 341 23.35 -0.09 -2.44
N GLN A 342 24.54 -0.18 -1.83
CA GLN A 342 25.18 0.94 -1.12
C GLN A 342 25.66 2.08 -2.04
N GLN A 343 25.93 1.80 -3.32
CA GLN A 343 26.43 2.80 -4.29
C GLN A 343 25.30 3.54 -5.02
N LEU A 344 24.04 3.16 -4.81
CA LEU A 344 22.91 3.61 -5.63
C LEU A 344 22.17 4.86 -5.12
N GLN A 345 22.53 5.41 -3.94
CA GLN A 345 21.98 6.70 -3.48
C GLN A 345 22.22 7.84 -4.49
N SER A 346 23.26 7.74 -5.32
CA SER A 346 23.62 8.76 -6.31
C SER A 346 23.13 8.49 -7.75
N LEU A 347 22.49 7.34 -8.03
CA LEU A 347 22.22 6.89 -9.41
C LEU A 347 20.73 6.72 -9.75
N SER A 348 19.84 6.75 -8.74
CA SER A 348 18.39 6.71 -8.98
C SER A 348 17.84 8.13 -9.11
N ASN A 349 17.03 8.38 -10.14
CA ASN A 349 16.26 9.63 -10.27
C ASN A 349 15.15 9.75 -9.20
N ASP A 350 14.84 8.64 -8.52
CA ASP A 350 13.99 8.61 -7.32
C ASP A 350 14.71 7.79 -6.23
N PRO A 351 15.28 8.41 -5.18
CA PRO A 351 16.08 7.69 -4.19
C PRO A 351 15.28 6.75 -3.27
N ARG A 352 13.96 6.95 -3.17
CA ARG A 352 13.09 6.27 -2.18
C ARG A 352 13.05 4.73 -2.31
N PRO A 353 12.98 4.12 -3.51
CA PRO A 353 12.97 2.67 -3.65
C PRO A 353 14.28 2.00 -3.25
N VAL A 354 15.40 2.66 -3.50
CA VAL A 354 16.74 2.15 -3.16
C VAL A 354 16.95 2.20 -1.66
N GLU A 355 16.52 3.29 -1.01
CA GLU A 355 16.54 3.44 0.44
C GLU A 355 15.71 2.35 1.13
N VAL A 356 14.46 2.14 0.68
CA VAL A 356 13.57 1.10 1.23
C VAL A 356 14.16 -0.30 1.06
N LEU A 357 14.72 -0.63 -0.11
CA LEU A 357 15.35 -1.94 -0.32
C LEU A 357 16.61 -2.14 0.52
N SER A 358 17.45 -1.11 0.63
CA SER A 358 18.65 -1.17 1.47
C SER A 358 18.31 -1.33 2.96
N ALA A 359 17.20 -0.77 3.42
CA ALA A 359 16.70 -0.90 4.79
C ALA A 359 15.98 -2.24 5.07
N LEU A 360 15.56 -2.97 4.03
CA LEU A 360 14.92 -4.29 4.17
C LEU A 360 15.91 -5.45 4.12
N ILE A 361 17.13 -5.23 3.61
CA ILE A 361 18.16 -6.26 3.38
C ILE A 361 19.26 -6.22 4.45
N ASN A 362 19.50 -5.06 5.06
CA ASN A 362 20.34 -4.92 6.26
C ASN A 362 19.47 -5.01 7.51
#